data_AF-A0A0R1NYY4-F1
#
_entry.id   AF-A0A0R1NYY4-F1
#
_cell.length_a   1.000
_cell.length_b   1.000
_cell.length_c   1.000
_cell.angle_alpha   90.00
_cell.angle_beta   90.00
_cell.angle_gamma   90.00
#
_symmetry.space_group_name_H-M   'P 1'
#
loop_
_entity.id
_entity.type
_entity.pdbx_description
1 polymer ?
#
loop_
_entity_poly.entity_id
_entity_poly.type
_entity_poly.pdbx_seq_one_letter_code
_entity_poly.pdbx_strand_id
1 'polypeptide(L)'
;MADPQNYQNGIPNTTVTNRTQSVIGYLKGLGYQFDKEATEGQQSNHVKSLGNEFTFNLSEKNFKGNNGVNAWNSKDLSFDNTENPNDQNYYVYLYHAVRTDHQYKSVKERVSYYYENGPKQGQPVPDRFQPKDYDLYFVRTQDVDLVTGAKKD
;
A
#
# COMPACT_ATOMS: atom_id res chain seq x y z
N MET A 1 -13.65 4.92 12.12
CA MET A 1 -13.74 5.72 13.35
C MET A 1 -12.70 6.82 13.21
N ALA A 2 -13.12 8.09 13.20
CA ALA A 2 -12.18 9.22 13.23
C ALA A 2 -11.45 9.19 14.59
N ASP A 3 -10.14 9.37 14.58
CA ASP A 3 -9.33 9.50 15.78
C ASP A 3 -9.73 10.78 16.54
N PRO A 4 -10.26 10.69 17.78
CA PRO A 4 -10.73 11.86 18.53
C PRO A 4 -9.62 12.83 18.99
N GLN A 5 -8.36 12.64 18.59
CA GLN A 5 -7.21 13.42 19.08
C GLN A 5 -6.70 14.55 18.16
N ASN A 6 -7.37 14.87 17.05
CA ASN A 6 -6.89 15.90 16.09
C ASN A 6 -7.80 17.14 15.98
N TYR A 7 -8.53 17.50 17.03
CA TYR A 7 -9.24 18.78 17.07
C TYR A 7 -8.26 19.93 17.25
N GLN A 8 -8.16 20.80 16.25
CA GLN A 8 -7.52 22.10 16.36
C GLN A 8 -8.59 23.08 16.87
N ASN A 9 -8.42 23.60 18.08
CA ASN A 9 -9.28 24.67 18.59
C ASN A 9 -8.61 26.01 18.27
N GLY A 10 -9.38 26.94 17.70
CA GLY A 10 -8.89 28.26 17.32
C GLY A 10 -9.88 29.36 17.67
N ILE A 11 -9.39 30.59 17.71
CA ILE A 11 -10.26 31.76 17.81
C ILE A 11 -10.91 31.97 16.43
N PRO A 12 -12.22 32.26 16.33
CA PRO A 12 -12.86 32.55 15.06
C PRO A 12 -12.12 33.62 14.23
N ASN A 13 -12.07 33.42 12.91
CA ASN A 13 -11.37 34.30 11.95
C ASN A 13 -9.85 34.40 12.17
N THR A 14 -9.24 33.41 12.83
CA THR A 14 -7.77 33.29 12.93
C THR A 14 -7.27 32.13 12.08
N THR A 15 -5.95 31.97 12.01
CA THR A 15 -5.32 30.87 11.27
C THR A 15 -4.36 30.07 12.14
N VAL A 16 -4.13 28.82 11.72
CA VAL A 16 -3.08 27.95 12.23
C VAL A 16 -2.24 27.41 11.08
N THR A 17 -0.95 27.21 11.30
CA THR A 17 -0.05 26.64 10.29
C THR A 17 -0.52 25.25 9.85
N ASN A 18 -0.65 25.06 8.54
CA ASN A 18 -1.05 23.78 7.96
C ASN A 18 0.13 22.82 7.90
N ARG A 19 0.10 21.77 8.73
CA ARG A 19 1.15 20.74 8.77
C ARG A 19 0.91 19.59 7.80
N THR A 20 -0.17 19.62 7.02
CA THR A 20 -0.63 18.49 6.19
C THR A 20 0.45 17.95 5.27
N GLN A 21 1.17 18.81 4.54
CA GLN A 21 2.23 18.36 3.63
C GLN A 21 3.37 17.63 4.35
N SER A 22 3.76 18.10 5.54
CA SER A 22 4.80 17.43 6.35
C SER A 22 4.34 16.05 6.84
N VAL A 23 3.07 15.94 7.24
CA VAL A 23 2.47 14.65 7.65
C VAL A 23 2.37 13.70 6.47
N ILE A 24 1.94 14.19 5.29
CA ILE A 24 1.94 13.40 4.05
C ILE A 24 3.36 12.91 3.72
N GLY A 25 4.37 13.78 3.84
CA GLY A 25 5.77 13.42 3.62
C GLY A 25 6.25 12.31 4.57
N TYR A 26 5.93 12.43 5.86
CA TYR A 26 6.23 11.41 6.86
C TYR A 26 5.55 10.07 6.54
N LEU A 27 4.25 10.07 6.25
CA LEU A 27 3.49 8.85 5.95
C LEU A 27 3.96 8.19 4.64
N LYS A 28 4.40 8.97 3.65
CA LYS A 28 5.07 8.43 2.45
C LYS A 28 6.32 7.63 2.78
N GLY A 29 7.11 8.10 3.75
CA GLY A 29 8.26 7.36 4.27
C GLY A 29 7.89 6.04 4.96
N LEU A 30 6.65 5.90 5.41
CA LEU A 30 6.09 4.68 6.02
C LEU A 30 5.37 3.77 5.02
N GLY A 31 5.45 4.05 3.71
CA GLY A 31 4.85 3.20 2.68
C GLY A 31 3.42 3.59 2.29
N TYR A 32 2.89 4.71 2.77
CA TYR A 32 1.61 5.25 2.26
C TYR A 32 1.80 6.08 0.99
N GLN A 33 0.73 6.27 0.22
CA GLN A 33 0.64 7.20 -0.89
C GLN A 33 -0.50 8.18 -0.67
N PHE A 34 -0.31 9.43 -1.08
CA PHE A 34 -1.31 10.47 -0.98
C PHE A 34 -2.35 10.31 -2.09
N ASP A 35 -3.62 10.21 -1.71
CA ASP A 35 -4.74 10.18 -2.64
C ASP A 35 -5.26 11.60 -2.88
N LYS A 36 -4.69 12.25 -3.89
CA LYS A 36 -5.05 13.63 -4.24
C LYS A 36 -6.52 13.73 -4.68
N GLU A 37 -6.96 12.79 -5.51
CA GLU A 37 -8.33 12.77 -6.04
C GLU A 37 -9.33 12.66 -4.89
N ALA A 38 -9.18 11.67 -4.00
CA ALA A 38 -10.07 11.53 -2.85
C ALA A 38 -10.01 12.72 -1.89
N THR A 39 -8.82 13.28 -1.65
CA THR A 39 -8.64 14.45 -0.78
C THR A 39 -9.32 15.70 -1.34
N GLU A 40 -9.36 15.85 -2.66
CA GLU A 40 -10.08 16.92 -3.36
C GLU A 40 -11.56 16.58 -3.59
N GLY A 41 -12.06 15.48 -3.00
CA GLY A 41 -13.47 15.07 -3.08
C GLY A 41 -13.86 14.44 -4.41
N GLN A 42 -12.88 14.08 -5.24
CA GLN A 42 -13.07 13.39 -6.51
C GLN A 42 -13.11 11.88 -6.31
N GLN A 43 -13.67 11.17 -7.29
CA GLN A 43 -13.71 9.72 -7.28
C GLN A 43 -12.29 9.15 -7.39
N SER A 44 -11.92 8.28 -6.45
CA SER A 44 -10.65 7.55 -6.46
C SER A 44 -10.90 6.04 -6.49
N ASN A 45 -10.02 5.29 -7.17
CA ASN A 45 -10.05 3.83 -7.19
C ASN A 45 -9.61 3.19 -5.86
N HIS A 46 -9.00 3.96 -4.96
CA HIS A 46 -8.53 3.50 -3.66
C HIS A 46 -9.58 3.60 -2.56
N VAL A 47 -10.68 4.30 -2.83
CA VAL A 47 -11.82 4.43 -1.92
C VAL A 47 -12.99 3.61 -2.46
N LYS A 48 -13.48 2.67 -1.66
CA LYS A 48 -14.60 1.81 -2.03
C LYS A 48 -15.79 2.02 -1.10
N SER A 49 -16.96 2.25 -1.69
CA SER A 49 -18.23 2.23 -0.97
C SER A 49 -18.53 0.79 -0.53
N LEU A 50 -18.92 0.60 0.74
CA LEU A 50 -19.26 -0.72 1.27
C LEU A 50 -20.74 -1.02 1.03
N GLY A 51 -21.13 -1.06 -0.25
CA GLY A 51 -22.50 -1.33 -0.68
C GLY A 51 -23.43 -0.11 -0.57
N ASN A 52 -24.71 -0.38 -0.81
CA ASN A 52 -25.77 0.62 -1.03
C ASN A 52 -26.14 1.37 0.27
N GLU A 53 -26.02 0.69 1.42
CA GLU A 53 -26.39 1.23 2.74
C GLU A 53 -25.26 2.05 3.39
N PHE A 54 -24.01 1.83 2.97
CA PHE A 54 -22.84 2.59 3.44
C PHE A 54 -22.16 3.30 2.27
N THR A 55 -22.88 4.28 1.71
CA THR A 55 -22.35 5.14 0.65
C THR A 55 -21.40 6.17 1.24
N PHE A 56 -20.10 6.04 0.93
CA PHE A 56 -19.10 7.04 1.29
C PHE A 56 -18.93 8.04 0.14
N ASN A 57 -19.59 9.19 0.24
CA ASN A 57 -19.48 10.23 -0.79
C ASN A 57 -18.30 11.19 -0.50
N LEU A 58 -17.17 10.97 -1.18
CA LEU A 58 -15.97 11.81 -1.05
C LEU A 58 -16.23 13.30 -1.31
N SER A 59 -17.12 13.61 -2.24
CA SER A 59 -17.47 15.00 -2.59
C SER A 59 -18.14 15.77 -1.45
N GLU A 60 -18.64 15.07 -0.43
CA GLU A 60 -19.32 15.65 0.73
C GLU A 60 -18.46 15.72 2.00
N LYS A 61 -17.29 15.09 2.02
CA LYS A 61 -16.50 14.98 3.26
C LYS A 61 -15.53 16.13 3.49
N ASN A 62 -15.08 16.81 2.43
CA ASN A 62 -14.07 17.87 2.51
C ASN A 62 -14.57 19.19 1.92
N PHE A 63 -14.22 20.31 2.57
CA PHE A 63 -14.28 21.68 2.04
C PHE A 63 -15.62 22.22 1.54
N LYS A 64 -16.75 21.56 1.84
CA LYS A 64 -18.09 22.08 1.58
C LYS A 64 -18.41 23.24 2.52
N GLY A 65 -17.84 24.41 2.26
CA GLY A 65 -18.15 25.64 2.99
C GLY A 65 -17.08 26.72 2.96
N ASN A 66 -15.82 26.37 2.70
CA ASN A 66 -14.71 27.31 2.88
C ASN A 66 -14.07 27.83 1.58
N ASN A 67 -14.75 27.76 0.43
CA ASN A 67 -14.26 28.29 -0.88
C ASN A 67 -12.79 27.97 -1.24
N GLY A 68 -12.27 26.82 -0.79
CA GLY A 68 -10.86 26.43 -1.01
C GLY A 68 -9.82 27.15 -0.15
N VAL A 69 -10.23 27.92 0.87
CA VAL A 69 -9.32 28.59 1.83
C VAL A 69 -8.57 27.56 2.66
N ASN A 70 -9.28 26.59 3.23
CA ASN A 70 -8.65 25.41 3.81
C ASN A 70 -8.41 24.41 2.68
N ALA A 71 -7.16 24.00 2.48
CA ALA A 71 -6.78 23.00 1.47
C ALA A 71 -5.53 22.24 1.95
N TRP A 72 -5.25 21.06 1.39
CA TRP A 72 -4.06 20.27 1.77
C TRP A 72 -2.73 20.92 1.44
N ASN A 73 -2.74 21.86 0.52
CA ASN A 73 -1.58 22.61 0.08
C ASN A 73 -1.62 24.09 0.49
N SER A 74 -2.62 24.53 1.28
CA SER A 74 -2.59 25.87 1.83
C SER A 74 -1.46 25.99 2.87
N LYS A 75 -0.85 27.17 3.00
CA LYS A 75 0.17 27.42 4.02
C LYS A 75 -0.41 27.34 5.43
N ASP A 76 -1.59 27.92 5.60
CA ASP A 76 -2.32 28.01 6.86
C ASP A 76 -3.76 27.52 6.66
N LEU A 77 -4.41 27.09 7.74
CA LEU A 77 -5.84 26.78 7.82
C LEU A 77 -6.53 27.89 8.61
N SER A 78 -7.69 28.35 8.15
CA SER A 78 -8.52 29.36 8.79
C SER A 78 -9.63 28.72 9.62
N PHE A 79 -9.87 29.23 10.82
CA PHE A 79 -11.06 28.97 11.60
C PHE A 79 -12.18 29.91 11.16
N ASP A 80 -13.36 29.38 10.85
CA ASP A 80 -14.55 30.23 10.65
C ASP A 80 -15.20 30.63 11.98
N ASN A 81 -16.36 31.25 11.92
CA ASN A 81 -17.14 31.67 13.09
C ASN A 81 -18.48 30.94 13.21
N THR A 82 -18.63 29.80 12.53
CA THR A 82 -19.86 29.01 12.47
C THR A 82 -19.62 27.65 13.11
N GLU A 83 -19.73 27.60 14.43
CA GLU A 83 -19.64 26.34 15.18
C GLU A 83 -21.02 25.68 15.27
N ASN A 84 -21.08 24.34 15.23
CA ASN A 84 -22.23 23.49 15.52
C ASN A 84 -23.61 23.87 14.89
N PRO A 85 -24.13 23.11 13.91
CA PRO A 85 -23.64 21.81 13.47
C PRO A 85 -22.55 21.90 12.38
N ASN A 86 -22.06 23.10 12.05
CA ASN A 86 -21.22 23.35 10.87
C ASN A 86 -19.72 23.24 11.13
N ASP A 87 -19.29 22.31 11.98
CA ASP A 87 -17.88 22.11 12.30
C ASP A 87 -17.05 21.86 11.02
N GLN A 88 -15.88 22.51 10.96
CA GLN A 88 -14.97 22.37 9.81
C GLN A 88 -14.28 21.01 9.83
N ASN A 89 -14.77 20.08 9.03
CA ASN A 89 -14.14 18.78 8.85
C ASN A 89 -13.07 18.81 7.74
N TYR A 90 -11.90 18.27 8.06
CA TYR A 90 -10.73 18.25 7.19
C TYR A 90 -10.14 16.83 7.13
N TYR A 91 -10.39 16.12 6.04
CA TYR A 91 -9.88 14.78 5.81
C TYR A 91 -8.75 14.79 4.76
N VAL A 92 -7.76 13.94 4.99
CA VAL A 92 -6.69 13.65 4.04
C VAL A 92 -6.72 12.15 3.79
N TYR A 93 -6.80 11.73 2.54
CA TYR A 93 -6.91 10.32 2.18
C TYR A 93 -5.56 9.80 1.70
N LEU A 94 -5.22 8.59 2.16
CA LEU A 94 -4.02 7.86 1.77
C LEU A 94 -4.37 6.41 1.50
N TYR A 95 -3.53 5.75 0.69
CA TYR A 95 -3.60 4.31 0.44
C TYR A 95 -2.22 3.66 0.58
N HIS A 96 -2.16 2.34 0.70
CA HIS A 96 -0.89 1.63 0.84
C HIS A 96 -0.17 1.56 -0.51
N ALA A 97 1.12 1.89 -0.53
CA ALA A 97 1.98 1.62 -1.67
C ALA A 97 2.22 0.10 -1.78
N VAL A 98 2.32 -0.38 -3.01
CA VAL A 98 2.64 -1.77 -3.32
C VAL A 98 3.94 -1.81 -4.11
N ARG A 99 4.80 -2.78 -3.80
CA ARG A 99 6.02 -3.07 -4.56
C ARG A 99 5.97 -4.50 -5.07
N THR A 100 6.15 -4.68 -6.37
CA THR A 100 6.34 -5.98 -6.99
C THR A 100 7.74 -6.53 -6.69
N ASP A 101 7.80 -7.80 -6.32
CA ASP A 101 9.00 -8.54 -5.94
C ASP A 101 9.01 -9.93 -6.60
N HIS A 102 10.16 -10.60 -6.63
CA HIS A 102 10.33 -11.90 -7.26
C HIS A 102 10.98 -12.91 -6.31
N GLN A 103 10.44 -14.13 -6.34
CA GLN A 103 11.01 -15.28 -5.63
C GLN A 103 11.51 -16.32 -6.63
N TYR A 104 12.70 -16.85 -6.35
CA TYR A 104 13.40 -17.78 -7.24
C TYR A 104 13.60 -19.10 -6.52
N LYS A 105 13.36 -20.21 -7.22
CA LYS A 105 13.65 -21.55 -6.72
C LYS A 105 14.28 -22.40 -7.82
N SER A 106 15.39 -23.05 -7.50
CA SER A 106 15.97 -24.10 -8.33
C SER A 106 15.66 -25.48 -7.73
N VAL A 107 15.40 -26.44 -8.61
CA VAL A 107 15.25 -27.87 -8.29
C VAL A 107 16.22 -28.63 -9.19
N LYS A 108 17.06 -29.46 -8.57
CA LYS A 108 18.02 -30.29 -9.29
C LYS A 108 17.56 -31.74 -9.29
N GLU A 109 17.34 -32.29 -10.48
CA GLU A 109 17.13 -33.72 -10.69
C GLU A 109 18.49 -34.40 -10.90
N ARG A 110 18.74 -35.44 -10.11
CA ARG A 110 19.93 -36.30 -10.23
C ARG A 110 19.48 -37.75 -10.37
N VAL A 111 19.94 -38.41 -11.42
CA VAL A 111 19.64 -39.82 -11.69
C VAL A 111 20.92 -40.63 -11.57
N SER A 112 20.96 -41.57 -10.61
CA SER A 112 22.13 -42.44 -10.40
C SER A 112 21.88 -43.83 -10.96
N TYR A 113 22.87 -44.34 -11.70
CA TYR A 113 22.80 -45.64 -12.36
C TYR A 113 23.76 -46.63 -11.69
N TYR A 114 23.32 -47.88 -11.60
CA TYR A 114 24.09 -48.99 -11.03
C TYR A 114 24.11 -50.15 -12.02
N TYR A 115 25.22 -50.89 -12.07
CA TYR A 115 25.28 -52.10 -12.89
C TYR A 115 24.39 -53.19 -12.31
N GLU A 116 23.47 -53.72 -13.13
CA GLU A 116 22.52 -54.75 -12.71
C GLU A 116 23.17 -56.12 -12.53
N ASN A 117 24.16 -56.48 -13.37
CA ASN A 117 24.75 -57.81 -13.44
C ASN A 117 26.27 -57.77 -13.74
N GLY A 118 26.96 -58.90 -13.55
CA GLY A 118 28.39 -59.08 -13.87
C GLY A 118 29.35 -58.66 -12.76
N PRO A 119 30.68 -58.63 -13.00
CA PRO A 119 31.70 -58.40 -11.95
C PRO A 119 31.61 -57.06 -11.21
N LYS A 120 30.84 -56.09 -11.73
CA LYS A 120 30.62 -54.77 -11.13
C LYS A 120 29.19 -54.59 -10.59
N GLN A 121 28.41 -55.67 -10.49
CA GLN A 121 27.03 -55.62 -10.01
C GLN A 121 26.90 -54.82 -8.70
N GLY A 122 25.91 -53.93 -8.65
CA GLY A 122 25.64 -53.06 -7.50
C GLY A 122 26.59 -51.86 -7.37
N GLN A 123 27.61 -51.72 -8.21
CA GLN A 123 28.48 -50.54 -8.22
C GLN A 123 27.91 -49.41 -9.10
N PRO A 124 28.16 -48.13 -8.74
CA PRO A 124 27.71 -47.01 -9.52
C PRO A 124 28.40 -46.98 -10.90
N VAL A 125 27.63 -46.62 -11.92
CA VAL A 125 28.15 -46.35 -13.25
C VAL A 125 28.97 -45.05 -13.21
N PRO A 126 30.18 -44.97 -13.80
CA PRO A 126 30.96 -43.73 -13.81
C PRO A 126 30.19 -42.56 -14.44
N ASP A 127 30.29 -41.36 -13.86
CA ASP A 127 29.53 -40.15 -14.28
C ASP A 127 29.58 -39.87 -15.79
N ARG A 128 30.70 -40.14 -16.47
CA ARG A 128 30.85 -39.96 -17.92
C ARG A 128 29.88 -40.80 -18.78
N PHE A 129 29.23 -41.79 -18.18
CA PHE A 129 28.24 -42.66 -18.82
C PHE A 129 26.83 -42.50 -18.23
N GLN A 130 26.67 -41.68 -17.18
CA GLN A 130 25.36 -41.35 -16.64
C GLN A 130 24.70 -40.27 -17.52
N PRO A 131 23.37 -40.28 -17.66
CA PRO A 131 22.66 -39.18 -18.30
C PRO A 131 22.83 -37.89 -17.50
N LYS A 132 22.59 -36.78 -18.19
CA LYS A 132 22.84 -35.45 -17.64
C LYS A 132 21.82 -35.12 -16.55
N ASP A 133 22.30 -34.57 -15.44
CA ASP A 133 21.46 -33.91 -14.43
C ASP A 133 20.66 -32.76 -15.10
N TYR A 134 19.44 -32.53 -14.63
CA TYR A 134 18.60 -31.41 -15.05
C TYR A 134 18.37 -30.43 -13.91
N ASP A 135 18.56 -29.14 -14.19
CA ASP A 135 18.19 -28.06 -13.29
C ASP A 135 16.91 -27.39 -13.80
N LEU A 136 15.89 -27.35 -12.95
CA LEU A 136 14.63 -26.64 -13.18
C LEU A 136 14.65 -25.32 -12.41
N TYR A 137 14.25 -24.24 -13.07
CA TYR A 137 14.21 -22.89 -12.50
C TYR A 137 12.78 -22.37 -12.48
N PHE A 138 12.32 -21.97 -11.30
CA PHE A 138 10.99 -21.42 -11.07
C PHE A 138 11.10 -19.98 -10.57
N VAL A 139 10.23 -19.13 -11.10
CA VAL A 139 10.09 -17.73 -10.68
C VAL A 139 8.63 -17.48 -10.33
N ARG A 140 8.38 -16.90 -9.15
CA ARG A 140 7.07 -16.38 -8.75
C ARG A 140 7.18 -14.88 -8.55
N THR A 141 6.23 -14.13 -9.10
CA THR A 141 6.03 -12.71 -8.81
C THR A 141 5.10 -12.59 -7.61
N GLN A 142 5.40 -11.66 -6.70
CA GLN A 142 4.56 -11.34 -5.54
C GLN A 142 4.49 -9.83 -5.38
N ASP A 143 3.35 -9.33 -4.93
CA ASP A 143 3.16 -7.95 -4.51
C ASP A 143 3.32 -7.84 -3.00
N VAL A 144 4.10 -6.84 -2.57
CA VAL A 144 4.37 -6.54 -1.15
C VAL A 144 3.72 -5.21 -0.80
N ASP A 145 2.80 -5.24 0.17
CA ASP A 145 2.22 -4.05 0.79
C ASP A 145 3.27 -3.37 1.67
N LEU A 146 3.60 -2.11 1.38
CA LEU A 146 4.72 -1.41 2.04
C LEU A 146 4.40 -0.87 3.43
N VAL A 147 3.14 -0.90 3.85
CA VAL A 147 2.72 -0.50 5.20
C VAL A 147 2.69 -1.71 6.13
N THR A 148 2.09 -2.80 5.67
CA THR A 148 1.85 -4.01 6.48
C THR A 148 2.92 -5.08 6.30
N GLY A 149 3.70 -5.02 5.22
CA GLY A 149 4.64 -6.08 4.82
C GLY A 149 3.95 -7.34 4.29
N ALA A 150 2.61 -7.33 4.16
CA ALA A 150 1.85 -8.46 3.64
C ALA A 150 2.26 -8.76 2.19
N LYS A 151 2.34 -10.05 1.86
CA LYS A 151 2.71 -10.53 0.53
C LYS A 151 1.51 -11.21 -0.12
N LYS A 152 1.29 -10.93 -1.40
CA LYS A 152 0.22 -11.50 -2.19
C LYS A 152 0.77 -11.98 -3.53
N ASP A 153 0.36 -13.17 -3.95
CA ASP A 153 0.70 -13.76 -5.24
C ASP A 153 -0.38 -13.46 -6.30
#